data_AF-A0A0N4W280-F1
#
_entry.id   AF-A0A0N4W280-F1
#
_cell.length_a   1.000
_cell.length_b   1.000
_cell.length_c   1.000
_cell.angle_alpha   90.00
_cell.angle_beta   90.00
_cell.angle_gamma   90.00
#
_symmetry.space_group_name_H-M   'P 1'
#
loop_
_entity.id
_entity.type
_entity.pdbx_description
1 polymer ?
#
loop_
_entity_poly.entity_id
_entity_poly.type
_entity_poly.pdbx_seq_one_letter_code
_entity_poly.pdbx_strand_id
1 'polypeptide(L)'
;MSSTFAKFDNDATARMTYDEDENDETTGDAINSINDYKGMSEVNCLIFFSALMDTAGLPELTPTLAPNAKIVAVGFNGTDLMGIVRTNGTALSVPYAFSPDDVQNVVQAVLS
;
A
#
# COMPACT_ATOMS: atom_id res chain seq x y z
N MET A 1 4.83 -23.82 9.06
CA MET A 1 5.43 -22.47 9.21
C MET A 1 4.40 -21.61 9.91
N SER A 2 4.67 -21.18 11.15
CA SER A 2 3.74 -20.37 11.95
C SER A 2 4.20 -18.91 11.91
N SER A 3 3.83 -18.18 10.85
CA SER A 3 3.86 -16.72 10.88
C SER A 3 2.52 -16.25 11.44
N THR A 4 2.39 -16.25 12.76
CA THR A 4 1.14 -15.85 13.42
C THR A 4 1.01 -14.33 13.39
N PHE A 5 -0.21 -13.85 13.12
CA PHE A 5 -0.63 -12.46 13.28
C PHE A 5 -0.09 -11.82 14.57
N ALA A 6 -0.01 -12.57 15.67
CA ALA A 6 0.58 -12.13 16.94
C ALA A 6 2.03 -11.63 16.82
N LYS A 7 2.84 -12.20 15.92
CA LYS A 7 4.20 -11.71 15.69
C LYS A 7 4.20 -10.38 14.93
N PHE A 8 3.36 -10.26 13.91
CA PHE A 8 3.16 -9.00 13.19
C PHE A 8 2.62 -7.91 14.12
N ASP A 9 1.61 -8.24 14.92
CA ASP A 9 1.03 -7.35 15.92
C ASP A 9 2.07 -6.88 16.94
N ASN A 10 2.94 -7.79 17.41
CA ASN A 10 4.04 -7.41 18.29
C ASN A 10 5.09 -6.53 17.59
N ASP A 11 5.47 -6.84 16.34
CA ASP A 11 6.40 -5.99 15.59
C ASP A 11 5.79 -4.58 15.34
N ALA A 12 4.50 -4.51 15.00
CA ALA A 12 3.78 -3.26 14.73
C ALA A 12 3.55 -2.41 15.99
N THR A 13 3.25 -3.04 17.13
CA THR A 13 2.92 -2.32 18.38
C THR A 13 4.12 -2.06 19.28
N ALA A 14 5.14 -2.92 19.24
CA ALA A 14 6.28 -2.85 20.16
C ALA A 14 7.61 -2.48 19.48
N ARG A 15 7.70 -2.54 18.14
CA ARG A 15 8.97 -2.34 17.41
C ARG A 15 8.91 -1.30 16.30
N MET A 16 7.72 -0.86 15.89
CA MET A 16 7.56 0.32 15.06
C MET A 16 7.45 1.57 15.94
N THR A 17 8.25 2.58 15.63
CA THR A 17 8.12 3.93 16.20
C THR A 17 7.40 4.80 15.19
N TYR A 18 6.38 5.52 15.67
CA TYR A 18 5.80 6.61 14.91
C TYR A 18 6.70 7.82 15.08
N ASP A 19 7.29 8.28 13.98
CA ASP A 19 8.01 9.55 13.92
C ASP A 19 7.14 10.55 13.16
N GLU A 20 6.77 11.63 13.84
CA GLU A 20 6.06 12.77 13.27
C GLU A 20 7.14 13.76 12.79
N ASP A 21 7.35 13.83 11.49
CA ASP A 21 8.27 14.80 10.87
C ASP A 21 7.44 15.97 10.34
N GLU A 22 7.85 17.21 10.59
CA GLU A 22 7.19 18.39 10.02
C GLU A 22 7.35 18.47 8.48
N ASN A 23 8.22 17.63 7.91
CA ASN A 23 8.42 17.46 6.47
C ASN A 23 7.73 16.21 5.92
N ASP A 24 6.42 16.08 6.15
CA ASP A 24 5.64 15.00 5.56
C ASP A 24 5.82 14.98 4.02
N GLU A 25 6.32 13.87 3.49
CA GLU A 25 6.35 13.67 2.04
C GLU A 25 4.91 13.70 1.51
N THR A 26 4.67 14.44 0.42
CA THR A 26 3.37 14.38 -0.23
C THR A 26 3.13 12.97 -0.76
N THR A 27 1.86 12.59 -0.97
CA THR A 27 1.56 11.27 -1.58
C THR A 27 2.26 11.10 -2.94
N GLY A 28 2.42 12.19 -3.70
CA GLY A 28 3.14 12.16 -4.97
C GLY A 28 4.64 11.92 -4.79
N ASP A 29 5.25 12.59 -3.81
CA ASP A 29 6.68 12.39 -3.49
C ASP A 29 6.93 10.98 -2.97
N ALA A 30 6.05 10.46 -2.11
CA ALA A 30 6.14 9.08 -1.62
C ALA A 30 6.09 8.05 -2.77
N ILE A 31 5.19 8.25 -3.75
CA ILE A 31 5.15 7.37 -4.95
C ILE A 31 6.45 7.47 -5.74
N ASN A 32 6.99 8.67 -5.94
CA ASN A 32 8.28 8.87 -6.62
C ASN A 32 9.42 8.17 -5.86
N SER A 33 9.49 8.32 -4.54
CA SER A 33 10.46 7.65 -3.67
C SER A 33 10.38 6.12 -3.79
N ILE A 34 9.16 5.57 -3.81
CA ILE A 34 8.93 4.12 -4.00
C ILE A 34 9.41 3.68 -5.40
N ASN A 35 9.09 4.44 -6.45
CA ASN A 35 9.50 4.13 -7.82
C ASN A 35 11.03 4.14 -7.98
N ASP A 36 11.72 5.06 -7.30
CA ASP A 36 13.17 5.23 -7.40
C ASP A 36 13.96 4.26 -6.51
N TYR A 37 13.32 3.67 -5.50
CA TYR A 37 13.98 2.78 -4.55
C TYR A 37 14.48 1.49 -5.20
N LYS A 38 15.80 1.28 -5.17
CA LYS A 38 16.48 0.15 -5.84
C LYS A 38 16.51 -1.15 -5.02
N GLY A 39 16.13 -1.12 -3.74
CA GLY A 39 16.16 -2.28 -2.85
C GLY A 39 14.92 -3.17 -2.89
N MET A 40 14.01 -2.95 -3.85
CA MET A 40 12.71 -3.64 -3.91
C MET A 40 12.70 -4.90 -4.81
N SER A 41 13.83 -5.29 -5.41
CA SER A 41 13.89 -6.41 -6.35
C SER A 41 13.55 -7.78 -5.75
N GLU A 42 13.59 -7.92 -4.42
CA GLU A 42 13.21 -9.14 -3.69
C GLU A 42 11.77 -9.06 -3.13
N VAL A 43 11.10 -7.91 -3.25
CA VAL A 43 9.74 -7.71 -2.74
C VAL A 43 8.74 -8.40 -3.67
N ASN A 44 7.96 -9.33 -3.11
CA ASN A 44 6.94 -10.09 -3.82
C ASN A 44 5.53 -9.45 -3.74
N CYS A 45 5.33 -8.49 -2.83
CA CYS A 45 4.08 -7.76 -2.71
C CYS A 45 4.33 -6.36 -2.14
N LEU A 46 3.82 -5.34 -2.82
CA LEU A 46 3.75 -3.97 -2.33
C LEU A 46 2.29 -3.62 -2.04
N ILE A 47 2.02 -3.15 -0.83
CA ILE A 47 0.70 -2.66 -0.42
C ILE A 47 0.81 -1.15 -0.18
N PHE A 48 0.04 -0.36 -0.92
CA PHE A 48 0.02 1.10 -0.85
C PHE A 48 -1.32 1.60 -0.33
N PHE A 49 -1.32 2.22 0.86
CA PHE A 49 -2.51 2.83 1.45
C PHE A 49 -2.49 4.35 1.23
N SER A 50 -3.60 4.93 0.77
CA SER A 50 -3.74 6.38 0.67
C SER A 50 -5.13 6.84 1.05
N ALA A 51 -5.21 7.94 1.80
CA ALA A 51 -6.45 8.64 2.13
C ALA A 51 -6.59 9.98 1.37
N LEU A 52 -5.75 10.22 0.35
CA LEU A 52 -5.79 11.46 -0.42
C LEU A 52 -7.08 11.51 -1.23
N MET A 53 -7.88 12.57 -1.06
CA MET A 53 -9.19 12.67 -1.71
C MET A 53 -9.10 12.92 -3.22
N ASP A 54 -8.14 13.74 -3.65
CA ASP A 54 -7.91 14.04 -5.07
C ASP A 54 -6.62 13.39 -5.54
N THR A 55 -6.73 12.41 -6.42
CA THR A 55 -5.59 11.66 -6.97
C THR A 55 -5.13 12.23 -8.31
N ALA A 56 -5.76 13.31 -8.79
CA ALA A 56 -5.36 13.98 -10.02
C ALA A 56 -3.91 14.50 -9.93
N GLY A 57 -3.11 14.19 -10.95
CA GLY A 57 -1.72 14.64 -11.03
C GLY A 57 -0.74 13.81 -10.21
N LEU A 58 -1.19 12.79 -9.46
CA LEU A 58 -0.27 11.84 -8.85
C LEU A 58 0.48 11.03 -9.93
N PRO A 59 1.77 10.72 -9.71
CA PRO A 59 2.53 9.83 -10.57
C PRO A 59 1.98 8.40 -10.51
N GLU A 60 2.28 7.60 -11.53
CA GLU A 60 1.96 6.18 -11.53
C GLU A 60 2.90 5.41 -10.59
N LEU A 61 2.37 4.41 -9.88
CA LEU A 61 3.14 3.55 -8.99
C LEU A 61 3.73 2.39 -9.80
N THR A 62 5.01 2.53 -10.18
CA THR A 62 5.76 1.61 -11.04
C THR A 62 7.13 1.22 -10.46
N PRO A 63 7.19 0.66 -9.24
CA PRO A 63 8.45 0.21 -8.65
C PRO A 63 9.02 -1.03 -9.37
N THR A 64 10.34 -1.20 -9.27
CA THR A 64 11.00 -2.41 -9.77
C THR A 64 10.97 -3.49 -8.68
N LEU A 65 9.97 -4.38 -8.77
CA LEU A 65 9.75 -5.48 -7.82
C LEU A 65 10.29 -6.82 -8.34
N ALA A 66 10.14 -7.89 -7.54
CA ALA A 66 10.43 -9.25 -7.97
C ALA A 66 9.56 -9.70 -9.17
N PRO A 67 10.01 -10.68 -9.98
CA PRO A 67 9.17 -11.26 -11.02
C PRO A 67 7.85 -11.82 -10.44
N ASN A 68 6.72 -11.43 -11.04
CA ASN A 68 5.36 -11.76 -10.57
C ASN A 68 4.96 -11.14 -9.21
N ALA A 69 5.66 -10.10 -8.76
CA ALA A 69 5.23 -9.36 -7.59
C ALA A 69 3.85 -8.71 -7.80
N LYS A 70 3.11 -8.56 -6.71
CA LYS A 70 1.79 -7.94 -6.71
C LYS A 70 1.87 -6.52 -6.19
N ILE A 71 1.13 -5.61 -6.82
CA ILE A 71 0.89 -4.27 -6.29
C ILE A 71 -0.57 -4.21 -5.86
N VAL A 72 -0.84 -3.89 -4.60
CA VAL A 72 -2.20 -3.68 -4.09
C VAL A 72 -2.30 -2.25 -3.57
N ALA A 73 -3.10 -1.41 -4.22
CA ALA A 73 -3.40 -0.08 -3.74
C ALA A 73 -4.76 -0.06 -3.05
N VAL A 74 -4.81 0.53 -1.86
CA VAL A 74 -6.01 0.62 -1.03
C VAL A 74 -6.31 2.10 -0.76
N GLY A 75 -7.35 2.60 -1.42
CA GLY A 75 -7.87 3.94 -1.19
C GLY A 75 -8.79 3.94 0.02
N PHE A 76 -8.42 4.67 1.07
CA PHE A 76 -9.24 4.85 2.26
C PHE A 76 -10.28 5.95 2.05
N ASN A 77 -11.42 5.83 2.73
CA ASN A 77 -12.53 6.79 2.64
C ASN A 77 -13.03 7.01 1.20
N GLY A 78 -13.09 5.95 0.40
CA GLY A 78 -13.60 6.03 -0.98
C GLY A 78 -12.62 6.59 -2.01
N THR A 79 -11.36 6.85 -1.65
CA THR A 79 -10.32 7.29 -2.60
C THR A 79 -10.18 6.28 -3.75
N ASP A 80 -10.10 6.79 -4.98
CA ASP A 80 -9.89 6.00 -6.19
C ASP A 80 -8.42 6.05 -6.63
N LEU A 81 -7.77 4.88 -6.61
CA LEU A 81 -6.36 4.69 -6.99
C LEU A 81 -6.21 3.93 -8.34
N MET A 82 -7.29 3.68 -9.09
CA MET A 82 -7.21 2.98 -10.38
C MET A 82 -6.29 3.69 -11.39
N GLY A 83 -6.25 5.03 -11.35
CA GLY A 83 -5.35 5.82 -12.20
C GLY A 83 -3.88 5.75 -11.81
N ILE A 84 -3.58 5.26 -10.60
CA ILE A 84 -2.23 5.20 -10.00
C ILE A 84 -1.61 3.83 -10.20
N VAL A 85 -2.42 2.76 -10.24
CA VAL A 85 -1.96 1.38 -10.39
C VAL A 85 -2.51 0.80 -11.69
N ARG A 86 -1.76 0.94 -12.80
CA ARG A 86 -2.23 0.49 -14.12
C ARG A 86 -1.70 -0.86 -14.58
N THR A 87 -0.55 -1.32 -14.09
CA THR A 87 0.09 -2.55 -14.58
C THR A 87 0.28 -3.57 -13.46
N ASN A 88 -0.29 -4.78 -13.61
CA ASN A 88 -0.15 -5.91 -12.69
C ASN A 88 -0.49 -5.63 -11.21
N GLY A 89 -1.30 -4.60 -10.98
CA GLY A 89 -1.74 -4.24 -9.64
C GLY A 89 -3.26 -4.14 -9.52
N THR A 90 -3.72 -4.26 -8.29
CA THR A 90 -5.14 -4.23 -7.91
C THR A 90 -5.38 -2.96 -7.11
N ALA A 91 -6.30 -2.12 -7.58
CA ALA A 91 -6.78 -0.98 -6.80
C ALA A 91 -8.12 -1.36 -6.14
N LEU A 92 -8.19 -1.17 -4.83
CA LEU A 92 -9.39 -1.33 -4.01
C LEU A 92 -9.69 -0.01 -3.33
N SER A 93 -10.97 0.25 -3.10
CA SER A 93 -11.41 1.37 -2.27
C SER A 93 -12.18 0.82 -1.08
N VAL A 94 -11.84 1.30 0.12
CA VAL A 94 -12.51 0.92 1.37
C VAL A 94 -13.18 2.16 1.98
N PRO A 95 -14.40 2.03 2.52
CA PRO A 95 -15.09 3.14 3.15
C PRO A 95 -14.41 3.53 4.48
N TYR A 96 -14.68 4.75 4.96
CA TYR A 96 -14.16 5.21 6.26
C TYR A 96 -14.57 4.27 7.41
N ALA A 97 -15.84 3.86 7.41
CA ALA A 97 -16.38 2.85 8.30
C ALA A 97 -16.29 1.46 7.65
N PHE A 98 -15.06 0.97 7.45
CA PHE A 98 -14.82 -0.34 6.83
C PHE A 98 -15.37 -1.49 7.67
N SER A 99 -15.92 -2.48 6.98
CA SER A 99 -16.45 -3.72 7.53
C SER A 99 -15.40 -4.83 7.51
N PRO A 100 -15.65 -5.96 8.21
CA PRO A 100 -14.82 -7.15 8.07
C PRO A 100 -14.71 -7.67 6.63
N ASP A 101 -15.77 -7.51 5.82
CA ASP A 101 -15.78 -7.94 4.42
C ASP A 101 -14.83 -7.07 3.57
N ASP A 102 -14.75 -5.76 3.84
CA ASP A 102 -13.79 -4.86 3.20
C ASP A 102 -12.34 -5.28 3.49
N VAL A 103 -12.05 -5.64 4.74
CA VAL A 103 -10.75 -6.19 5.13
C VAL A 103 -10.47 -7.50 4.41
N GLN A 104 -11.47 -8.38 4.32
CA GLN A 104 -11.32 -9.67 3.64
C GLN A 104 -11.02 -9.48 2.14
N ASN A 105 -11.65 -8.51 1.48
CA ASN A 105 -11.39 -8.18 0.08
C ASN A 105 -9.95 -7.70 -0.13
N VAL A 106 -9.43 -6.84 0.75
CA VAL A 106 -8.02 -6.42 0.71
C VAL A 106 -7.07 -7.60 0.88
N VAL A 107 -7.33 -8.46 1.88
CA VAL A 107 -6.52 -9.66 2.13
C VAL A 107 -6.54 -10.60 0.93
N GLN A 108 -7.69 -10.80 0.30
CA GLN A 108 -7.82 -11.64 -0.89
C GLN A 108 -7.00 -11.08 -2.07
N ALA A 109 -7.02 -9.77 -2.31
CA ALA A 109 -6.19 -9.16 -3.36
C ALA A 109 -4.70 -9.40 -3.12
N VAL A 110 -4.24 -9.27 -1.88
CA VAL A 110 -2.84 -9.56 -1.49
C VAL A 110 -2.50 -11.04 -1.73
N LEU A 111 -3.41 -11.95 -1.42
CA LEU A 111 -3.18 -13.40 -1.51
C LEU A 111 -3.41 -14.01 -2.91
N SER A 112 -4.04 -13.28 -3.85
CA SER A 112 -4.47 -13.78 -5.20
C SER A 112 -3.37 -14.17 -6.19
#